data_AF-A0AA45BL86-F1
#
_entry.id   AF-A0AA45BL86-F1
#
_cell.length_a   1.000
_cell.length_b   1.000
_cell.length_c   1.000
_cell.angle_alpha   90.00
_cell.angle_beta   90.00
_cell.angle_gamma   90.00
#
_symmetry.space_group_name_H-M   'P 1'
#
loop_
_entity.id
_entity.type
_entity.pdbx_description
1 polymer ?
#
loop_
_entity_poly.entity_id
_entity_poly.type
_entity_poly.pdbx_seq_one_letter_code
_entity_poly.pdbx_strand_id
1 'polypeptide(L)'
;MSKLITAVEPKRDQYGYWTHPDYFVPANGAEYGTPGEFEAWKEANRVTGALQWMENHATAEQIDAYESGDGDISGWEPTPPAGDGWFIASIHDTEDGPVCYWLQPVENDPDALRNLIEKHHTEALKQEFIDAHRVSTEAAYAYFCACELGEERINAGEIYQRIRLATRRGGY
;
A
#
# COMPACT_ATOMS: atom_id res chain seq x y z
N MET A 1 -4.75 -17.01 -3.68
CA MET A 1 -3.73 -16.59 -2.69
C MET A 1 -2.65 -15.88 -3.48
N SER A 2 -2.46 -14.57 -3.27
CA SER A 2 -1.31 -13.87 -3.85
C SER A 2 -0.04 -14.38 -3.18
N LYS A 3 0.98 -14.69 -3.98
CA LYS A 3 2.31 -15.03 -3.50
C LYS A 3 2.94 -13.76 -2.92
N LEU A 4 3.51 -13.82 -1.73
CA LEU A 4 4.32 -12.72 -1.18
C LEU A 4 5.62 -12.60 -1.99
N ILE A 5 6.04 -11.38 -2.28
CA ILE A 5 7.38 -11.12 -2.81
C ILE A 5 8.44 -11.60 -1.80
N THR A 6 9.49 -12.23 -2.31
CA THR A 6 10.59 -12.77 -1.51
C THR A 6 11.90 -12.49 -2.21
N ALA A 7 13.00 -12.38 -1.45
CA ALA A 7 14.33 -12.14 -2.01
C ALA A 7 14.68 -13.11 -3.15
N VAL A 8 15.24 -12.57 -4.23
CA VAL A 8 15.87 -13.31 -5.32
C VAL A 8 17.18 -12.64 -5.70
N GLU A 9 18.11 -13.40 -6.26
CA GLU A 9 19.38 -12.87 -6.76
C GLU A 9 19.13 -11.90 -7.94
N PRO A 10 19.57 -10.63 -7.84
CA PRO A 10 19.46 -9.67 -8.93
C PRO A 10 20.23 -10.13 -10.17
N LYS A 11 19.58 -10.09 -11.33
CA LYS A 11 20.21 -10.39 -12.63
C LYS A 11 20.23 -9.13 -13.46
N ARG A 12 21.18 -8.24 -13.14
CA ARG A 12 21.33 -6.93 -13.78
C ARG A 12 21.57 -7.08 -15.28
N ASP A 13 20.99 -6.17 -16.04
CA ASP A 13 21.25 -6.06 -17.47
C ASP A 13 22.64 -5.45 -17.74
N GLN A 14 22.96 -5.24 -19.02
CA GLN A 14 24.27 -4.71 -19.43
C GLN A 14 24.57 -3.29 -18.93
N TYR A 15 23.53 -2.54 -18.53
CA TYR A 15 23.66 -1.17 -18.00
C TYR A 15 23.57 -1.13 -16.48
N GLY A 16 23.39 -2.29 -15.83
CA GLY A 16 23.28 -2.38 -14.38
C GLY A 16 21.85 -2.17 -13.85
N TYR A 17 20.81 -2.20 -14.68
CA TYR A 17 19.43 -2.11 -14.20
C TYR A 17 18.84 -3.48 -13.95
N TRP A 18 17.87 -3.54 -13.05
CA TRP A 18 17.15 -4.78 -12.76
C TRP A 18 15.85 -4.50 -12.02
N THR A 19 14.80 -5.27 -12.32
CA THR A 19 13.55 -5.22 -11.56
C THR A 19 13.17 -6.62 -11.13
N HIS A 20 12.75 -6.75 -9.87
CA HIS A 20 12.29 -8.01 -9.32
C HIS A 20 11.09 -8.53 -10.14
N PRO A 21 11.02 -9.84 -10.49
CA PRO A 21 9.96 -10.37 -11.36
C PRO A 21 8.55 -10.25 -10.78
N ASP A 22 8.43 -10.31 -9.45
CA ASP A 22 7.18 -10.08 -8.72
C ASP A 22 7.01 -8.62 -8.24
N TYR A 23 7.80 -7.67 -8.76
CA TYR A 23 7.67 -6.24 -8.39
C TYR A 23 6.33 -5.66 -8.84
N PHE A 24 5.98 -4.51 -8.28
CA PHE A 24 4.74 -3.81 -8.59
C PHE A 24 4.60 -3.52 -10.09
N VAL A 25 3.42 -3.84 -10.63
CA VAL A 25 3.01 -3.48 -11.98
C VAL A 25 1.71 -2.68 -11.87
N PRO A 26 1.66 -1.44 -12.38
CA PRO A 26 0.44 -0.65 -12.39
C PRO A 26 -0.73 -1.38 -13.06
N ALA A 27 -1.93 -1.22 -12.51
CA ALA A 27 -3.15 -1.79 -13.06
C ALA A 27 -3.46 -1.22 -14.45
N ASN A 28 -4.21 -2.00 -15.24
CA ASN A 28 -4.71 -1.60 -16.56
C ASN A 28 -3.63 -1.23 -17.59
N GLY A 29 -2.37 -1.65 -17.37
CA GLY A 29 -1.26 -1.33 -18.26
C GLY A 29 -0.88 0.15 -18.26
N ALA A 30 -1.19 0.87 -17.19
CA ALA A 30 -0.73 2.24 -17.00
C ALA A 30 0.80 2.28 -16.85
N GLU A 31 1.41 3.39 -17.27
CA GLU A 31 2.85 3.62 -17.08
C GLU A 31 3.19 3.88 -15.60
N TYR A 32 2.25 4.48 -14.86
CA TYR A 32 2.39 4.82 -13.45
C TYR A 32 1.24 4.27 -12.62
N GLY A 33 1.54 3.87 -11.39
CA GLY A 33 0.54 3.48 -10.41
C GLY A 33 -0.32 4.68 -10.00
N THR A 34 -1.59 4.44 -9.74
CA THR A 34 -2.48 5.45 -9.15
C THR A 34 -2.13 5.70 -7.67
N PRO A 35 -2.46 6.88 -7.10
CA PRO A 35 -2.15 7.17 -5.70
C PRO A 35 -2.68 6.08 -4.74
N GLY A 36 -1.77 5.51 -3.94
CA GLY A 36 -2.08 4.45 -2.97
C GLY A 36 -2.01 3.02 -3.52
N GLU A 37 -1.89 2.83 -4.83
CA GLU A 37 -1.83 1.49 -5.43
C GLU A 37 -0.54 0.75 -5.06
N PHE A 38 0.60 1.45 -5.12
CA PHE A 38 1.88 0.91 -4.68
C PHE A 38 1.91 0.60 -3.18
N GLU A 39 1.28 1.45 -2.36
CA GLU A 39 1.16 1.22 -0.91
C GLU A 39 0.30 -0.01 -0.60
N ALA A 40 -0.82 -0.18 -1.30
CA ALA A 40 -1.65 -1.36 -1.19
C ALA A 40 -0.90 -2.63 -1.63
N TRP A 41 -0.07 -2.53 -2.68
CA TRP A 41 0.79 -3.63 -3.11
C TRP A 41 1.83 -4.00 -2.05
N LYS A 42 2.50 -3.02 -1.41
CA LYS A 42 3.44 -3.28 -0.31
C LYS A 42 2.74 -3.94 0.89
N GLU A 43 1.57 -3.46 1.25
CA GLU A 43 0.74 -4.01 2.34
C GLU A 43 0.34 -5.47 2.05
N ALA A 44 -0.17 -5.75 0.84
CA ALA A 44 -0.51 -7.10 0.42
C ALA A 44 0.69 -8.06 0.40
N ASN A 45 1.88 -7.53 0.17
CA ASN A 45 3.14 -8.25 0.21
C ASN A 45 3.84 -8.26 1.59
N ARG A 46 3.28 -7.54 2.58
CA ARG A 46 3.86 -7.39 3.92
C ARG A 46 5.31 -6.91 3.90
N VAL A 47 5.61 -5.91 3.08
CA VAL A 47 6.95 -5.32 2.97
C VAL A 47 6.96 -3.83 3.26
N THR A 48 8.08 -3.34 3.77
CA THR A 48 8.44 -1.91 3.83
C THR A 48 9.68 -1.68 2.97
N GLY A 49 9.98 -0.42 2.62
CA GLY A 49 11.05 -0.13 1.67
C GLY A 49 11.82 1.16 1.93
N ALA A 50 13.02 1.21 1.37
CA ALA A 50 13.94 2.33 1.45
C ALA A 50 14.57 2.61 0.08
N LEU A 51 14.69 3.89 -0.27
CA LEU A 51 15.41 4.33 -1.45
C LEU A 51 16.86 4.62 -1.11
N GLN A 52 17.77 4.13 -1.95
CA GLN A 52 19.17 4.51 -1.95
C GLN A 52 19.48 5.15 -3.30
N TRP A 53 19.80 6.45 -3.26
CA TRP A 53 20.15 7.21 -4.45
C TRP A 53 21.62 6.99 -4.81
N MET A 54 21.90 6.79 -6.10
CA MET A 54 23.26 6.62 -6.59
C MET A 54 24.14 7.83 -6.23
N GLU A 55 23.63 9.06 -6.38
CA GLU A 55 24.35 10.30 -6.07
C GLU A 55 24.93 10.34 -4.64
N ASN A 56 24.27 9.65 -3.69
CA ASN A 56 24.62 9.68 -2.27
C ASN A 56 25.48 8.48 -1.86
N HIS A 57 25.74 7.54 -2.77
CA HIS A 57 26.41 6.27 -2.48
C HIS A 57 27.58 5.96 -3.41
N ALA A 58 27.49 6.35 -4.67
CA ALA A 58 28.48 6.04 -5.69
C ALA A 58 29.77 6.85 -5.52
N THR A 59 30.86 6.34 -6.07
CA THR A 59 32.12 7.10 -6.20
C THR A 59 32.02 8.13 -7.31
N ALA A 60 32.93 9.09 -7.33
CA ALA A 60 32.98 10.09 -8.40
C ALA A 60 33.14 9.43 -9.78
N GLU A 61 33.95 8.39 -9.89
CA GLU A 61 34.18 7.66 -11.15
C GLU A 61 32.91 6.95 -11.64
N GLN A 62 32.08 6.44 -10.73
CA GLN A 62 30.81 5.81 -11.07
C GLN A 62 29.78 6.86 -11.51
N ILE A 63 29.75 8.04 -10.87
CA ILE A 63 28.91 9.16 -11.28
C ILE A 63 29.32 9.66 -12.67
N ASP A 64 30.62 9.86 -12.91
CA ASP A 64 31.16 10.27 -14.21
C ASP A 64 30.81 9.25 -15.31
N ALA A 65 30.85 7.95 -15.01
CA ALA A 65 30.46 6.90 -15.95
C ALA A 65 28.98 7.01 -16.35
N TYR A 66 28.09 7.23 -15.38
CA TYR A 66 26.67 7.48 -15.63
C TYR A 66 26.43 8.76 -16.46
N GLU A 67 27.08 9.87 -16.08
CA GLU A 67 26.93 11.18 -16.74
C GLU A 67 27.59 11.27 -18.12
N SER A 68 28.48 10.34 -18.47
CA SER A 68 29.18 10.30 -19.77
C SER A 68 28.25 10.12 -20.97
N GLY A 69 26.96 9.86 -20.73
CA GLY A 69 25.88 9.86 -21.71
C GLY A 69 25.34 8.48 -22.06
N ASP A 70 26.02 7.42 -21.60
CA ASP A 70 25.58 6.03 -21.83
C ASP A 70 24.65 5.51 -20.72
N GLY A 71 24.45 6.28 -19.63
CA GLY A 71 23.58 5.91 -18.52
C GLY A 71 24.03 4.63 -17.79
N ASP A 72 25.30 4.26 -17.95
CA ASP A 72 25.82 2.99 -17.44
C ASP A 72 26.06 3.07 -15.92
N ILE A 73 25.29 2.28 -15.18
CA ILE A 73 25.42 2.11 -13.73
C ILE A 73 25.93 0.72 -13.35
N SER A 74 26.42 -0.07 -14.30
CA SER A 74 26.90 -1.44 -14.08
C SER A 74 28.04 -1.52 -13.07
N GLY A 75 28.85 -0.46 -12.96
CA GLY A 75 29.91 -0.33 -11.96
C GLY A 75 29.44 0.03 -10.55
N TRP A 76 28.21 0.54 -10.39
CA TRP A 76 27.64 0.88 -9.07
C TRP A 76 27.08 -0.37 -8.39
N GLU A 77 27.53 -0.66 -7.17
CA GLU A 77 27.07 -1.78 -6.35
C GLU A 77 26.33 -1.25 -5.10
N PRO A 78 24.98 -1.18 -5.12
CA PRO A 78 24.20 -0.76 -3.97
C PRO A 78 24.45 -1.62 -2.74
N THR A 79 24.56 -1.00 -1.56
CA THR A 79 24.68 -1.74 -0.29
C THR A 79 23.37 -1.68 0.48
N PRO A 80 22.96 -2.78 1.15
CA PRO A 80 21.71 -2.81 1.88
C PRO A 80 21.71 -1.76 3.01
N PRO A 81 20.56 -1.14 3.32
CA PRO A 81 20.42 -0.30 4.50
C PRO A 81 20.76 -1.04 5.80
N ALA A 82 20.88 -0.29 6.89
CA ALA A 82 21.08 -0.90 8.21
C ALA A 82 19.90 -1.81 8.60
N GLY A 83 20.22 -2.97 9.18
CA GLY A 83 19.24 -4.02 9.53
C GLY A 83 19.38 -5.25 8.65
N ASP A 84 18.60 -6.29 8.99
CA ASP A 84 18.63 -7.59 8.31
C ASP A 84 17.41 -7.81 7.41
N GLY A 85 17.56 -8.65 6.40
CA GLY A 85 16.44 -9.08 5.53
C GLY A 85 16.08 -8.12 4.40
N TRP A 86 16.93 -7.12 4.14
CA TRP A 86 16.86 -6.30 2.94
C TRP A 86 17.16 -7.12 1.68
N PHE A 87 16.38 -6.88 0.64
CA PHE A 87 16.62 -7.38 -0.71
C PHE A 87 16.29 -6.31 -1.74
N ILE A 88 16.96 -6.37 -2.89
CA ILE A 88 16.74 -5.43 -3.98
C ILE A 88 15.38 -5.73 -4.61
N ALA A 89 14.55 -4.70 -4.75
CA ALA A 89 13.28 -4.76 -5.44
C ALA A 89 13.40 -4.22 -6.87
N SER A 90 14.19 -3.16 -7.04
CA SER A 90 14.52 -2.61 -8.34
C SER A 90 15.76 -1.73 -8.28
N ILE A 91 16.56 -1.74 -9.33
CA ILE A 91 17.55 -0.73 -9.67
C ILE A 91 17.08 -0.14 -11.00
N HIS A 92 16.71 1.13 -10.99
CA HIS A 92 16.15 1.82 -12.14
C HIS A 92 16.60 3.27 -12.17
N ASP A 93 16.52 3.86 -13.35
CA ASP A 93 16.70 5.29 -13.53
C ASP A 93 15.39 6.05 -13.30
N THR A 94 15.50 7.26 -12.80
CA THR A 94 14.39 8.19 -12.61
C THR A 94 14.73 9.53 -13.25
N GLU A 95 13.80 10.48 -13.30
CA GLU A 95 14.09 11.83 -13.79
C GLU A 95 15.17 12.55 -12.96
N ASP A 96 15.34 12.16 -11.69
CA ASP A 96 16.34 12.69 -10.76
C ASP A 96 17.58 11.78 -10.66
N GLY A 97 17.69 10.79 -11.55
CA GLY A 97 18.82 9.87 -11.64
C GLY A 97 18.61 8.50 -11.01
N PRO A 98 19.66 7.66 -10.96
CA PRO A 98 19.52 6.25 -10.64
C PRO A 98 19.29 5.97 -9.16
N VAL A 99 18.40 5.02 -8.89
CA VAL A 99 18.07 4.58 -7.54
C VAL A 99 18.07 3.07 -7.42
N CYS A 100 18.40 2.60 -6.21
CA CYS A 100 18.15 1.24 -5.78
C CYS A 100 17.04 1.27 -4.73
N TYR A 101 15.93 0.61 -5.02
CA TYR A 101 14.84 0.42 -4.09
C TYR A 101 15.00 -0.92 -3.37
N TRP A 102 15.11 -0.83 -2.06
CA TRP A 102 15.24 -1.96 -1.16
C TRP A 102 13.90 -2.26 -0.50
N LEU A 103 13.59 -3.55 -0.34
CA LEU A 103 12.45 -4.03 0.42
C LEU A 103 12.92 -4.95 1.55
N GLN A 104 12.17 -4.98 2.64
CA GLN A 104 12.28 -5.99 3.69
C GLN A 104 10.89 -6.37 4.21
N PRO A 105 10.73 -7.58 4.80
CA PRO A 105 9.50 -7.92 5.51
C PRO A 105 9.19 -6.91 6.61
N VAL A 106 7.92 -6.54 6.78
CA VAL A 106 7.49 -5.66 7.88
C VAL A 106 7.82 -6.25 9.25
N GLU A 107 7.95 -7.57 9.37
CA GLU A 107 8.37 -8.26 10.59
C GLU A 107 9.77 -7.84 11.07
N ASN A 108 10.62 -7.33 10.18
CA ASN A 108 11.95 -6.84 10.52
C ASN A 108 11.97 -5.36 10.94
N ASP A 109 10.83 -4.67 10.86
CA ASP A 109 10.65 -3.27 11.23
C ASP A 109 9.48 -3.14 12.23
N PRO A 110 9.76 -3.02 13.54
CA PRO A 110 8.72 -2.96 14.58
C PRO A 110 7.70 -1.83 14.39
N ASP A 111 8.11 -0.71 13.80
CA ASP A 111 7.23 0.42 13.55
C ASP A 111 6.33 0.14 12.35
N ALA A 112 6.89 -0.42 11.26
CA ALA A 112 6.10 -0.84 10.10
C ALA A 112 5.08 -1.93 10.46
N LEU A 113 5.48 -2.94 11.24
CA LEU A 113 4.57 -4.00 11.68
C LEU A 113 3.43 -3.44 12.55
N ARG A 114 3.74 -2.56 13.50
CA ARG A 114 2.74 -1.93 14.36
C ARG A 114 1.74 -1.13 13.52
N ASN A 115 2.22 -0.28 12.61
CA ASN A 115 1.37 0.53 11.74
C ASN A 115 0.45 -0.36 10.86
N LEU A 116 0.97 -1.47 10.34
CA LEU A 116 0.19 -2.42 9.56
C LEU A 116 -0.94 -3.07 10.38
N ILE A 117 -0.63 -3.51 11.61
CA ILE A 117 -1.62 -4.10 12.52
C ILE A 117 -2.70 -3.08 12.89
N GLU A 118 -2.30 -1.87 13.26
CA GLU A 118 -3.24 -0.80 13.64
C GLU A 118 -4.16 -0.41 12.48
N LYS A 119 -3.62 -0.33 11.26
CA LYS A 119 -4.40 -0.06 10.04
C LYS A 119 -5.43 -1.16 9.79
N HIS A 120 -5.02 -2.43 9.79
CA HIS A 120 -5.94 -3.55 9.59
C HIS A 120 -6.99 -3.65 10.70
N HIS A 121 -6.62 -3.36 11.95
CA HIS A 121 -7.56 -3.33 13.07
C HIS A 121 -8.62 -2.23 12.85
N THR A 122 -8.19 -1.03 12.45
CA THR A 122 -9.09 0.09 12.17
C THR A 122 -10.04 -0.23 11.03
N GLU A 123 -9.55 -0.80 9.92
CA GLU A 123 -10.41 -1.19 8.80
C GLU A 123 -11.37 -2.34 9.18
N ALA A 124 -10.95 -3.28 10.03
CA ALA A 124 -11.83 -4.33 10.55
C ALA A 124 -12.97 -3.74 11.40
N LEU A 125 -12.66 -2.83 12.32
CA LEU A 125 -13.68 -2.15 13.14
C LEU A 125 -14.64 -1.32 12.29
N LYS A 126 -14.12 -0.62 11.27
CA LYS A 126 -14.93 0.13 10.31
C LYS A 126 -15.86 -0.78 9.52
N GLN A 127 -15.38 -1.94 9.09
CA GLN A 127 -16.20 -2.92 8.39
C GLN A 127 -17.30 -3.47 9.30
N GLU A 128 -16.96 -3.85 10.54
CA GLU A 128 -17.93 -4.29 11.55
C GLU A 128 -19.00 -3.22 11.81
N PHE A 129 -18.59 -1.95 11.95
CA PHE A 129 -19.51 -0.83 12.11
C PHE A 129 -20.47 -0.68 10.93
N ILE A 130 -19.96 -0.76 9.69
CA ILE A 130 -20.77 -0.67 8.47
C ILE A 130 -21.77 -1.82 8.40
N ASP A 131 -21.34 -3.05 8.72
CA ASP A 131 -22.22 -4.22 8.72
C ASP A 131 -23.29 -4.13 9.82
N ALA A 132 -22.93 -3.71 11.03
CA ALA A 132 -23.87 -3.50 12.12
C ALA A 132 -24.91 -2.43 11.77
N HIS A 133 -24.49 -1.33 11.13
CA HIS A 133 -25.39 -0.29 10.64
C HIS A 133 -26.37 -0.82 9.59
N ARG A 134 -25.87 -1.61 8.62
CA ARG A 134 -26.69 -2.23 7.58
C ARG A 134 -27.75 -3.15 8.18
N VAL A 135 -27.34 -4.09 9.05
CA VAL A 135 -28.24 -5.02 9.73
C VAL A 135 -29.28 -4.28 10.58
N SER A 136 -28.86 -3.25 11.32
CA SER A 136 -29.77 -2.45 12.15
C SER A 136 -30.80 -1.69 11.30
N THR A 137 -30.39 -1.17 10.15
CA THR A 137 -31.27 -0.47 9.21
C THR A 137 -32.32 -1.42 8.61
N GLU A 138 -31.88 -2.60 8.16
CA GLU A 138 -32.76 -3.64 7.62
C GLU A 138 -33.79 -4.12 8.67
N ALA A 139 -33.34 -4.39 9.90
CA ALA A 139 -34.21 -4.81 10.99
C ALA A 139 -35.23 -3.72 11.38
N ALA A 140 -34.79 -2.45 11.49
CA ALA A 140 -35.68 -1.33 11.82
C ALA A 140 -36.74 -1.11 10.73
N TYR A 141 -36.36 -1.25 9.46
CA TYR A 141 -37.32 -1.16 8.34
C TYR A 141 -38.34 -2.31 8.38
N ALA A 142 -37.89 -3.54 8.63
CA ALA A 142 -38.76 -4.70 8.74
C ALA A 142 -39.76 -4.56 9.91
N TYR A 143 -39.28 -4.12 11.08
CA TYR A 143 -40.14 -3.82 12.24
C TYR A 143 -41.17 -2.76 11.90
N PHE A 144 -40.73 -1.62 11.34
CA PHE A 144 -41.63 -0.59 10.85
C PHE A 144 -42.70 -1.25 9.99
N CYS A 145 -42.35 -1.93 8.89
CA CYS A 145 -43.26 -2.59 7.95
C CYS A 145 -44.28 -3.55 8.57
N ALA A 146 -43.95 -4.18 9.70
CA ALA A 146 -44.85 -5.09 10.40
C ALA A 146 -45.88 -4.39 11.29
N CYS A 147 -45.65 -3.14 11.71
CA CYS A 147 -46.58 -2.41 12.58
C CYS A 147 -47.87 -2.00 11.85
N GLU A 148 -49.01 -2.16 12.53
CA GLU A 148 -50.29 -1.59 12.10
C GLU A 148 -50.29 -0.06 12.18
N LEU A 149 -51.21 0.61 11.46
CA LEU A 149 -51.33 2.07 11.51
C LEU A 149 -51.67 2.52 12.94
N GLY A 150 -50.80 3.34 13.52
CA GLY A 150 -50.95 3.84 14.89
C GLY A 150 -49.67 4.45 15.43
N GLU A 151 -49.66 4.76 16.72
CA GLU A 151 -48.52 5.37 17.42
C GLU A 151 -47.24 4.53 17.31
N GLU A 152 -47.35 3.20 17.42
CA GLU A 152 -46.20 2.30 17.29
C GLU A 152 -45.55 2.37 15.90
N ARG A 153 -46.34 2.45 14.83
CA ARG A 153 -45.84 2.60 13.46
C ARG A 153 -45.14 3.94 13.24
N ILE A 154 -45.60 5.01 13.88
CA ILE A 154 -44.93 6.33 13.87
C ILE A 154 -43.58 6.21 14.57
N ASN A 155 -43.55 5.63 15.77
CA ASN A 155 -42.33 5.44 16.55
C ASN A 155 -41.30 4.54 15.83
N ALA A 156 -41.75 3.41 15.27
CA ALA A 156 -40.91 2.52 14.47
C ALA A 156 -40.34 3.22 13.23
N GLY A 157 -41.14 4.08 12.59
CA GLY A 157 -40.70 4.92 11.48
C GLY A 157 -39.61 5.91 11.89
N GLU A 158 -39.76 6.58 13.03
CA GLU A 158 -38.72 7.48 13.56
C GLU A 158 -37.42 6.75 13.87
N ILE A 159 -37.49 5.56 14.48
CA ILE A 159 -36.31 4.73 14.79
C ILE A 159 -35.58 4.36 13.49
N TYR A 160 -36.31 3.88 12.49
CA TYR A 160 -35.74 3.57 11.17
C TYR A 160 -35.07 4.79 10.54
N GLN A 161 -35.72 5.96 10.56
CA GLN A 161 -35.13 7.19 10.01
C GLN A 161 -33.85 7.60 10.76
N ARG A 162 -33.83 7.52 12.09
CA ARG A 162 -32.64 7.86 12.89
C ARG A 162 -31.46 6.94 12.56
N ILE A 163 -31.70 5.64 12.47
CA ILE A 163 -30.66 4.66 12.14
C ILE A 163 -30.18 4.89 10.70
N ARG A 164 -31.08 4.95 9.72
CA ARG A 164 -30.75 5.15 8.30
C ARG A 164 -29.98 6.45 8.04
N LEU A 165 -30.33 7.52 8.76
CA LEU A 165 -29.71 8.85 8.58
C LEU A 165 -28.47 9.04 9.44
N ALA A 166 -28.11 8.07 10.30
CA ALA A 166 -26.90 8.13 11.12
C ALA A 166 -25.60 8.19 10.27
N THR A 167 -25.69 8.00 8.95
CA THR A 167 -24.60 8.15 7.99
C THR A 167 -24.57 9.53 7.32
N ARG A 168 -23.95 10.51 8.02
CA ARG A 168 -23.33 11.78 7.55
C ARG A 168 -23.84 13.01 8.30
N ARG A 169 -23.00 13.56 9.18
CA ARG A 169 -22.74 15.01 9.26
C ARG A 169 -21.41 15.27 10.00
N GLY A 170 -20.34 15.37 9.21
CA GLY A 170 -19.27 16.32 9.46
C GLY A 170 -19.30 17.29 8.27
N GLY A 171 -19.82 18.50 8.48
CA GLY A 171 -20.03 19.49 7.41
C GLY A 171 -21.19 20.44 7.69
N TYR A 172 -21.01 21.33 8.66
CA TYR A 172 -21.32 22.75 8.54
C TYR A 172 -20.14 23.54 9.12
#